data_AF-A0A3D2R049-F1
#
_entry.id   AF-A0A3D2R049-F1
#
_cell.length_a   1.000
_cell.length_b   1.000
_cell.length_c   1.000
_cell.angle_alpha   90.00
_cell.angle_beta   90.00
_cell.angle_gamma   90.00
#
_symmetry.space_group_name_H-M   'P 1'
#
loop_
_entity.id
_entity.type
_entity.pdbx_description
1 polymer ?
#
loop_
_entity_poly.entity_id
_entity_poly.type
_entity_poly.pdbx_seq_one_letter_code
_entity_poly.pdbx_strand_id
1 'polypeptide(L)'
;PKFIEGKIVELPVEYTYSAFAPWNPKYSLDILNVEILDIYKEEYGEDYLQIPSNNMKNDTAYVWVDGNRRISVYKNITRNSVTALFFDLTSKKTIDFILEETER
;
A
#
# COMPACT_ATOMS: atom_id res chain seq x y z
N PRO A 1 2.04 0.12 12.10
CA PRO A 1 3.42 0.53 11.73
C PRO A 1 4.41 -0.55 12.18
N LYS A 2 5.47 -0.75 11.41
CA LYS A 2 6.57 -1.65 11.73
C LYS A 2 7.82 -0.83 12.02
N PHE A 3 8.52 -1.22 13.08
CA PHE A 3 9.71 -0.52 13.55
C PHE A 3 10.92 -1.46 13.51
N ILE A 4 12.06 -0.92 13.10
CA ILE A 4 13.37 -1.58 13.19
C ILE A 4 14.34 -0.56 13.78
N GLU A 5 15.04 -0.93 14.85
CA GLU A 5 15.99 -0.05 15.55
C GLU A 5 15.38 1.31 15.95
N GLY A 6 14.09 1.31 16.33
CA GLY A 6 13.37 2.52 16.72
C GLY A 6 12.94 3.42 15.56
N LYS A 7 13.20 3.05 14.30
CA LYS A 7 12.76 3.77 13.10
C LYS A 7 11.57 3.09 12.45
N ILE A 8 10.64 3.87 11.90
CA ILE A 8 9.50 3.34 11.14
C ILE A 8 10.01 2.88 9.78
N VAL A 9 9.90 1.59 9.51
CA VAL A 9 10.25 1.00 8.22
C VAL A 9 9.03 0.79 7.33
N GLU A 10 7.88 0.52 7.94
CA GLU A 10 6.60 0.36 7.25
C GLU A 10 5.50 1.09 8.00
N LEU A 11 4.70 1.87 7.28
CA LEU A 11 3.52 2.52 7.81
C LEU A 11 2.34 2.24 6.87
N PRO A 12 1.53 1.21 7.15
CA PRO A 12 0.29 0.98 6.43
C PRO A 12 -0.79 1.94 6.93
N VAL A 13 -1.46 2.62 5.99
CA VAL A 13 -2.67 3.40 6.24
C VAL A 13 -3.81 2.72 5.49
N GLU A 14 -4.86 2.35 6.22
CA GLU A 14 -6.00 1.62 5.67
C GLU A 14 -7.23 2.52 5.57
N TYR A 15 -7.90 2.48 4.42
CA TYR A 15 -9.10 3.23 4.12
C TYR A 15 -10.25 2.26 3.82
N THR A 16 -11.44 2.54 4.34
CA THR A 16 -12.65 1.76 4.07
C THR A 16 -13.87 2.68 4.12
N TYR A 17 -14.92 2.36 3.37
CA TYR A 17 -16.20 3.04 3.53
C TYR A 17 -16.94 2.48 4.75
N SER A 18 -17.35 3.36 5.67
CA SER A 18 -18.22 2.96 6.79
C SER A 18 -19.57 2.38 6.32
N ALA A 19 -20.05 2.80 5.15
CA ALA A 19 -21.30 2.35 4.54
C ALA A 19 -21.11 1.22 3.51
N PHE A 20 -19.97 0.52 3.53
CA PHE A 20 -19.73 -0.60 2.64
C PHE A 20 -20.81 -1.68 2.80
N ALA A 21 -21.32 -2.16 1.67
CA ALA A 21 -22.10 -3.38 1.61
C ALA A 21 -21.95 -4.05 0.24
N PRO A 22 -21.95 -5.40 0.14
CA PRO A 22 -21.78 -6.11 -1.14
C PRO A 22 -22.80 -5.75 -2.23
N TRP A 23 -23.99 -5.31 -1.83
CA TRP A 23 -25.08 -4.92 -2.73
C TRP A 23 -25.06 -3.43 -3.09
N ASN A 24 -24.14 -2.63 -2.53
CA ASN A 24 -24.08 -1.19 -2.76
C ASN A 24 -22.91 -0.84 -3.69
N PRO A 25 -23.14 -0.74 -5.01
CA PRO A 25 -22.07 -0.49 -5.98
C PRO A 25 -21.43 0.88 -5.83
N LYS A 26 -22.09 1.84 -5.15
CA LYS A 26 -21.58 3.19 -4.92
C LYS A 26 -20.41 3.22 -3.94
N TYR A 27 -20.34 2.25 -3.02
CA TYR A 27 -19.26 2.13 -2.05
C TYR A 27 -18.43 0.87 -2.35
N SER A 28 -17.95 0.74 -3.59
CA SER A 28 -17.11 -0.38 -3.99
C SER A 28 -15.62 -0.11 -3.75
N LEU A 29 -14.82 -1.17 -3.68
CA LEU A 29 -13.36 -1.05 -3.55
C LEU A 29 -12.71 -0.40 -4.76
N ASP A 30 -13.28 -0.58 -5.96
CA ASP A 30 -12.73 0.02 -7.16
C ASP A 30 -12.86 1.54 -7.14
N ILE A 31 -14.01 2.05 -6.67
CA ILE A 31 -14.23 3.49 -6.48
C ILE A 31 -13.29 4.02 -5.39
N LEU A 32 -13.25 3.36 -4.24
CA LEU A 32 -12.36 3.77 -3.14
C LEU A 32 -10.90 3.82 -3.58
N ASN A 33 -10.45 2.85 -4.38
CA ASN A 33 -9.07 2.80 -4.82
C ASN A 33 -8.71 3.97 -5.74
N VAL A 34 -9.62 4.37 -6.62
CA VAL A 34 -9.44 5.56 -7.47
C VAL A 34 -9.43 6.82 -6.62
N GLU A 35 -10.39 7.00 -5.70
CA GLU A 35 -10.45 8.18 -4.82
C GLU A 35 -9.19 8.34 -3.96
N ILE A 36 -8.70 7.25 -3.36
CA ILE A 36 -7.47 7.27 -2.57
C ILE A 36 -6.26 7.54 -3.47
N LEU A 37 -6.18 6.91 -4.65
CA LEU A 37 -5.08 7.18 -5.57
C LEU A 37 -5.03 8.65 -6.00
N ASP A 38 -6.18 9.26 -6.30
CA ASP A 38 -6.28 10.66 -6.70
C ASP A 38 -5.81 11.61 -5.58
N ILE A 39 -6.22 11.35 -4.33
CA ILE A 39 -5.73 12.11 -3.16
C ILE A 39 -4.20 12.04 -3.05
N TYR A 40 -3.64 10.83 -3.22
CA TYR A 40 -2.19 10.65 -3.14
C TYR A 40 -1.45 11.29 -4.31
N LYS A 41 -2.04 11.31 -5.50
CA LYS A 41 -1.47 12.01 -6.65
C LYS A 41 -1.47 13.52 -6.48
N GLU A 42 -2.53 14.08 -5.90
CA GLU A 42 -2.60 15.50 -5.58
C GLU A 42 -1.52 15.90 -4.56
N GLU A 43 -1.30 15.08 -3.54
CA GLU A 43 -0.36 15.38 -2.45
C GLU A 43 1.12 15.11 -2.82
N TYR A 44 1.41 14.04 -3.56
CA TYR A 44 2.77 13.56 -3.80
C TYR A 44 3.23 13.68 -5.27
N GLY A 45 2.30 13.77 -6.22
CA GLY A 45 2.57 13.88 -7.65
C GLY A 45 1.95 12.75 -8.48
N GLU A 46 1.87 12.96 -9.79
CA GLU A 46 1.11 12.10 -10.71
C GLU A 46 1.85 10.83 -11.18
N ASP A 47 3.16 10.73 -10.96
CA ASP A 47 4.06 9.73 -11.56
C ASP A 47 3.99 8.34 -10.88
N TYR A 48 2.79 7.84 -10.61
CA TYR A 48 2.57 6.51 -10.06
C TYR A 48 2.74 5.43 -11.14
N LEU A 49 3.62 4.48 -10.89
CA LEU A 49 3.83 3.29 -11.72
C LEU A 49 2.78 2.23 -11.40
N GLN A 50 2.13 1.71 -12.43
CA GLN A 50 1.20 0.61 -12.31
C GLN A 50 1.96 -0.73 -12.36
N ILE A 51 1.89 -1.51 -11.29
CA ILE A 51 2.57 -2.81 -11.17
C ILE A 51 1.53 -3.91 -10.94
N PRO A 52 1.53 -5.00 -11.73
CA PRO A 52 0.70 -6.16 -11.42
C PRO A 52 1.15 -6.78 -10.09
N SER A 53 0.20 -6.97 -9.18
CA SER A 53 0.48 -7.62 -7.90
C SER A 53 0.64 -9.12 -8.13
N ASN A 54 1.85 -9.65 -7.91
CA ASN A 54 2.11 -11.10 -8.02
C ASN A 54 1.34 -11.94 -6.98
N ASN A 55 0.83 -11.32 -5.91
CA ASN A 55 0.25 -12.03 -4.76
C ASN A 55 -1.27 -12.25 -4.87
N MET A 56 -1.97 -11.57 -5.78
CA MET A 56 -3.42 -11.72 -5.91
C MET A 56 -3.82 -11.60 -7.38
N LYS A 57 -4.40 -12.68 -7.94
CA LYS A 57 -4.84 -12.74 -9.35
C LYS A 57 -5.61 -11.46 -9.71
N ASN A 58 -5.05 -10.69 -10.64
CA ASN A 58 -5.62 -9.48 -11.26
C ASN A 58 -5.69 -8.22 -10.41
N ASP A 59 -4.94 -8.12 -9.30
CA ASP A 59 -4.90 -6.86 -8.56
C ASP A 59 -3.70 -5.99 -8.98
N THR A 60 -3.94 -4.69 -9.06
CA THR A 60 -2.96 -3.69 -9.47
C THR A 60 -2.51 -2.93 -8.23
N ALA A 61 -1.20 -2.79 -8.05
CA ALA A 61 -0.63 -1.83 -7.11
C ALA A 61 -0.12 -0.60 -7.87
N TYR A 62 -0.42 0.58 -7.34
CA TYR A 62 0.14 1.84 -7.83
C TYR A 62 1.29 2.23 -6.91
N VAL A 63 2.46 2.44 -7.49
CA VAL A 63 3.70 2.67 -6.73
C VAL A 63 4.34 3.97 -7.14
N TRP A 64 4.62 4.81 -6.16
CA TRP A 64 5.41 6.02 -6.33
C TRP A 64 6.63 5.98 -5.41
N VAL A 65 7.73 6.56 -5.87
CA VAL A 65 9.00 6.58 -5.14
C VAL A 65 9.51 8.01 -5.09
N ASP A 66 9.77 8.47 -3.87
CA ASP A 66 10.38 9.76 -3.59
C ASP A 66 11.61 9.58 -2.70
N GLY A 67 12.76 9.70 -3.35
CA GLY A 67 14.07 9.43 -2.76
C GLY A 67 14.10 8.06 -2.08
N ASN A 68 14.12 8.09 -0.74
CA ASN A 68 14.24 6.91 0.10
C ASN A 68 12.89 6.31 0.52
N ARG A 69 11.76 6.85 0.07
CA ARG A 69 10.43 6.39 0.46
C ARG A 69 9.67 5.86 -0.75
N ARG A 70 9.04 4.70 -0.59
CA ARG A 70 8.07 4.17 -1.54
C ARG A 70 6.68 4.29 -0.93
N ILE A 71 5.73 4.78 -1.71
CA ILE A 71 4.30 4.74 -1.41
C ILE A 71 3.67 3.71 -2.35
N SER A 72 2.91 2.77 -1.80
CA SER A 72 2.20 1.76 -2.58
C SER A 72 0.73 1.76 -2.22
N VAL A 73 -0.14 2.01 -3.20
CA VAL A 73 -1.60 2.00 -3.05
C VAL A 73 -2.16 0.76 -3.72
N TYR A 74 -2.89 -0.07 -2.98
CA TYR A 74 -3.46 -1.31 -3.49
C TYR A 74 -4.72 -1.71 -2.72
N LYS A 75 -5.57 -2.52 -3.36
CA LYS A 75 -6.78 -3.06 -2.75
C LYS A 75 -6.44 -4.24 -1.83
N ASN A 76 -7.15 -4.34 -0.73
CA ASN A 76 -7.17 -5.50 0.16
C ASN A 76 -8.58 -6.09 0.16
N ILE A 77 -8.79 -7.09 -0.69
CA ILE A 77 -10.11 -7.70 -0.90
C ILE A 77 -10.59 -8.39 0.39
N THR A 78 -9.70 -9.06 1.13
CA THR A 78 -10.06 -9.78 2.36
C THR A 78 -10.58 -8.84 3.45
N ARG A 79 -9.96 -7.65 3.58
CA ARG A 79 -10.36 -6.66 4.58
C ARG A 79 -11.37 -5.65 4.07
N ASN A 80 -11.73 -5.73 2.79
CA ASN A 80 -12.53 -4.74 2.11
C ASN A 80 -12.04 -3.31 2.40
N SER A 81 -10.76 -3.09 2.10
CA SER A 81 -10.10 -1.80 2.28
C SER A 81 -9.13 -1.50 1.15
N VAL A 82 -8.71 -0.25 1.06
CA VAL A 82 -7.55 0.17 0.25
C VAL A 82 -6.42 0.50 1.22
N THR A 83 -5.23 0.01 0.95
CA THR A 83 -4.05 0.27 1.78
C THR A 83 -3.08 1.16 1.02
N ALA A 84 -2.67 2.26 1.64
CA ALA A 84 -1.51 3.03 1.26
C ALA A 84 -0.35 2.67 2.19
N LEU A 85 0.64 1.98 1.65
CA LEU A 85 1.82 1.53 2.38
C LEU A 85 3.00 2.45 2.11
N PHE A 86 3.44 3.15 3.15
CA PHE A 86 4.71 3.86 3.13
C PHE A 86 5.82 2.91 3.58
N PHE A 87 6.90 2.85 2.81
CA PHE A 87 8.04 1.98 3.04
C PHE A 87 9.34 2.76 2.95
N ASP A 88 10.21 2.63 3.94
CA ASP A 88 11.57 3.19 3.89
C ASP A 88 12.51 2.24 3.14
N LEU A 89 12.95 2.64 1.96
CA LEU A 89 13.83 1.87 1.08
C LEU A 89 15.24 1.68 1.66
N THR A 90 15.71 2.55 2.56
CA THR A 90 17.03 2.40 3.18
C THR A 90 17.09 1.24 4.16
N SER A 91 15.93 0.86 4.70
CA SER A 91 15.81 -0.25 5.65
C SER A 91 15.82 -1.64 4.98
N LYS A 92 15.80 -1.70 3.65
CA LYS A 92 15.65 -2.95 2.89
C LYS A 92 16.74 -3.98 3.23
N LYS A 93 18.00 -3.56 3.30
CA LYS A 93 19.12 -4.48 3.61
C LYS A 93 19.03 -5.07 5.02
N THR A 94 18.58 -4.28 5.99
CA THR A 94 18.35 -4.72 7.36
C THR A 94 17.16 -5.69 7.44
N ILE A 95 16.10 -5.43 6.66
CA ILE A 95 14.94 -6.34 6.56
C ILE A 95 15.33 -7.67 5.93
N ASP A 96 16.06 -7.65 4.80
CA ASP A 96 16.51 -8.87 4.12
C ASP A 96 17.39 -9.71 5.06
N PHE A 97 18.30 -9.08 5.80
CA PHE A 97 19.12 -9.75 6.81
C PHE A 97 18.30 -10.39 7.94
N ILE A 98 17.32 -9.67 8.50
CA ILE A 98 16.45 -10.22 9.57
C ILE A 98 15.63 -11.40 9.05
N LEU A 99 15.08 -11.31 7.83
CA LEU A 99 14.28 -12.38 7.24
C LEU A 99 15.10 -13.67 7.06
N GLU A 100 16.33 -13.55 6.54
CA GLU A 100 17.26 -14.68 6.41
C GLU A 100 17.61 -15.34 7.76
N GLU A 101 17.58 -14.59 8.86
CA GLU A 101 17.93 -15.09 10.19
C GLU A 101 16.73 -15.75 10.91
N THR A 102 15.50 -15.29 10.64
CA THR A 102 14.26 -15.95 11.13
C THR A 102 13.87 -17.23 10.38
N GLU A 103 14.41 -17.47 9.18
CA GLU A 103 14.17 -18.68 8.39
C GLU A 103 15.18 -19.82 8.67
N ARG A 104 16.13 -19.61 9.59
CA ARG A 104 17.06 -20.64 10.10
C ARG A 104 16.60 -21.22 11.43
#